data_AF-H1LTK1-F1
#
_entry.id   AF-H1LTK1-F1
#
_cell.length_a   1.000
_cell.length_b   1.000
_cell.length_c   1.000
_cell.angle_alpha   90.00
_cell.angle_beta   90.00
_cell.angle_gamma   90.00
#
_symmetry.space_group_name_H-M   'P 1'
#
loop_
_entity.id
_entity.type
_entity.pdbx_description
1 polymer ?
#
loop_
_entity_poly.entity_id
_entity_poly.type
_entity_poly.pdbx_seq_one_letter_code
_entity_poly.pdbx_strand_id
1 'polypeptide(L)'
;MLESLDAVIMSGSTLVNESYLDILKACSNAKLKGIYGPSNELSPDYLFESGYNYIFSMDAKDSYKYLECSFAPMPDFSTFELMNLYELKKIN
;
A
#
# COMPACT_ATOMS: atom_id res chain seq x y z
N MET A 1 1.03 14.11 19.12
CA MET A 1 2.10 13.14 18.85
C MET A 1 2.12 12.72 17.38
N LEU A 2 0.99 12.37 16.76
CA LEU A 2 0.93 12.09 15.32
C LEU A 2 1.02 13.36 14.45
N GLU A 3 0.44 14.48 14.89
CA GLU A 3 0.47 15.76 14.16
C GLU A 3 1.88 16.36 14.03
N SER A 4 2.86 15.92 14.82
CA SER A 4 4.24 16.41 14.76
C SER A 4 5.13 15.57 13.84
N LEU A 5 4.60 14.55 13.18
CA LEU A 5 5.39 13.68 12.31
C LEU A 5 5.69 14.38 10.98
N ASP A 6 6.96 14.29 10.54
CA ASP A 6 7.37 14.72 9.20
C ASP A 6 7.00 13.69 8.11
N ALA A 7 6.84 12.43 8.49
CA ALA A 7 6.53 11.32 7.59
C ALA A 7 5.64 10.27 8.26
N VAL A 8 4.72 9.69 7.49
CA VAL A 8 3.91 8.52 7.85
C VAL A 8 3.91 7.54 6.69
N ILE A 9 4.13 6.27 6.98
CA ILE A 9 4.08 5.17 6.02
C ILE A 9 3.11 4.11 6.56
N MET A 10 2.00 3.90 5.87
CA MET A 10 0.93 3.00 6.29
C MET A 10 0.96 1.68 5.51
N SER A 11 0.72 0.57 6.20
CA SER A 11 0.45 -0.71 5.54
C SER A 11 -0.86 -0.63 4.76
N GLY A 12 -0.96 -1.25 3.58
CA GLY A 12 -2.18 -1.36 2.80
C GLY A 12 -3.34 -2.02 3.58
N SER A 13 -3.03 -2.79 4.63
CA SER A 13 -4.03 -3.31 5.56
C SER A 13 -4.87 -2.24 6.26
N THR A 14 -4.40 -0.99 6.34
CA THR A 14 -5.20 0.13 6.89
C THR A 14 -6.37 0.53 6.00
N LEU A 15 -6.37 0.12 4.73
CA LEU A 15 -7.53 0.24 3.84
C LEU A 15 -8.60 -0.79 4.21
N VAL A 16 -8.18 -2.02 4.52
CA VAL A 16 -9.08 -3.14 4.83
C VAL A 16 -9.84 -2.91 6.12
N ASN A 17 -9.21 -2.32 7.13
CA ASN A 17 -9.84 -2.00 8.42
C ASN A 17 -10.31 -0.54 8.52
N GLU A 18 -10.31 0.20 7.42
CA GLU A 18 -10.77 1.59 7.29
C GLU A 18 -10.07 2.63 8.19
N SER A 19 -8.96 2.27 8.86
CA SER A 19 -8.28 3.18 9.79
C SER A 19 -7.46 4.28 9.11
N TYR A 20 -7.24 4.18 7.79
CA TYR A 20 -6.31 5.04 7.07
C TYR A 20 -6.73 6.53 7.05
N LEU A 21 -8.03 6.83 6.98
CA LEU A 21 -8.52 8.21 6.95
C LEU A 21 -8.24 8.93 8.27
N ASP A 22 -8.45 8.24 9.40
CA ASP A 22 -8.17 8.79 10.72
C ASP A 22 -6.68 9.02 10.93
N ILE A 23 -5.83 8.10 10.45
CA ILE A 23 -4.38 8.25 10.51
C ILE A 23 -3.91 9.42 9.64
N LEU A 24 -4.41 9.54 8.40
CA LEU A 24 -4.08 10.64 7.50
C LEU A 24 -4.49 12.00 8.10
N LYS A 25 -5.67 12.06 8.72
CA LYS A 25 -6.16 13.26 9.42
C LYS A 25 -5.28 13.61 10.61
N ALA A 26 -4.89 12.63 11.41
CA ALA A 26 -4.01 12.82 12.57
C ALA A 26 -2.57 13.21 12.18
N CYS A 27 -2.13 12.83 10.97
CA CYS A 27 -0.81 13.13 10.41
C CYS A 27 -0.86 14.26 9.37
N SER A 28 -1.74 15.26 9.57
CA SER A 28 -2.01 16.33 8.59
C SER A 28 -0.75 17.11 8.17
N ASN A 29 0.21 17.30 9.07
CA ASN A 29 1.47 18.01 8.82
C ASN A 29 2.56 17.16 8.17
N ALA A 30 2.37 15.84 8.04
CA ALA A 30 3.37 14.97 7.46
C ALA A 30 3.59 15.33 5.97
N LYS A 31 4.87 15.56 5.63
CA LYS A 31 5.29 15.87 4.26
C LYS A 31 5.31 14.64 3.39
N LEU A 32 5.67 13.49 3.96
CA LEU A 32 5.57 12.18 3.32
C LEU A 32 4.37 11.43 3.88
N LYS A 33 3.41 11.12 3.02
CA LYS A 33 2.23 10.30 3.33
C LYS A 33 2.25 9.11 2.38
N GLY A 34 2.91 8.05 2.86
CA GLY A 34 3.17 6.82 2.12
C GLY A 34 2.16 5.71 2.43
N ILE A 35 1.91 4.83 1.47
CA ILE A 35 1.23 3.55 1.68
C ILE A 35 2.01 2.41 1.02
N TYR A 36 2.10 1.25 1.67
CA TYR A 36 2.85 0.10 1.16
C TYR A 36 2.11 -1.25 1.24
N GLY A 37 2.41 -2.16 0.32
CA GLY A 37 2.01 -3.57 0.39
C GLY A 37 0.81 -3.94 -0.50
N PRO A 38 0.58 -5.22 -0.78
CA PRO A 38 -0.30 -5.68 -1.87
C PRO A 38 -1.77 -5.25 -1.71
N SER A 39 -2.26 -5.01 -0.49
CA SER A 39 -3.64 -4.59 -0.25
C SER A 39 -3.98 -3.16 -0.72
N ASN A 40 -2.98 -2.38 -1.16
CA ASN A 40 -3.18 -1.02 -1.68
C ASN A 40 -3.17 -0.94 -3.21
N GLU A 41 -3.33 -2.06 -3.92
CA GLU A 41 -3.51 -2.12 -5.39
C GLU A 41 -4.89 -1.58 -5.82
N LEU A 42 -5.24 -0.39 -5.31
CA LEU A 42 -6.39 0.42 -5.70
C LEU A 42 -5.94 1.45 -6.73
N SER A 43 -6.93 2.16 -7.30
CA SER A 43 -6.64 3.31 -8.17
C SER A 43 -5.66 4.29 -7.50
N PRO A 44 -4.51 4.58 -8.12
CA PRO A 44 -3.57 5.57 -7.60
C PRO A 44 -4.22 6.94 -7.40
N ASP A 45 -5.13 7.33 -8.29
CA ASP A 45 -5.85 8.61 -8.19
C ASP A 45 -6.65 8.70 -6.90
N TYR A 46 -7.38 7.65 -6.54
CA TYR A 46 -8.14 7.60 -5.30
C TYR A 46 -7.24 7.75 -4.06
N LEU A 47 -6.09 7.07 -4.05
CA LEU A 47 -5.13 7.17 -2.94
C LEU A 47 -4.52 8.57 -2.86
N PHE A 48 -4.18 9.18 -4.01
CA PHE A 48 -3.67 10.55 -4.07
C PHE A 48 -4.70 11.60 -3.68
N GLU A 49 -5.99 11.39 -3.98
CA GLU A 49 -7.10 12.22 -3.54
C GLU A 49 -7.37 12.06 -2.04
N SER A 50 -7.22 10.83 -1.52
CA SER A 50 -7.37 10.53 -0.08
C SER A 50 -6.30 11.20 0.78
N GLY A 51 -5.18 11.63 0.20
CA GLY A 51 -4.15 12.42 0.88
C GLY A 51 -2.76 11.78 0.91
N TYR A 52 -2.59 10.62 0.30
CA TYR A 52 -1.28 10.03 0.05
C TYR A 52 -0.51 10.82 -1.01
N ASN A 53 0.82 10.76 -0.97
CA ASN A 53 1.69 11.33 -2.00
C ASN A 53 2.83 10.40 -2.43
N TYR A 54 2.89 9.22 -1.83
CA TYR A 54 3.82 8.16 -2.20
C TYR A 54 3.13 6.80 -2.04
N ILE A 55 3.21 5.95 -3.05
CA ILE A 55 2.61 4.62 -3.06
C ILE A 55 3.72 3.65 -3.41
N PHE A 56 3.88 2.61 -2.60
CA PHE A 56 4.71 1.45 -2.89
C PHE A 56 3.78 0.24 -2.94
N SER A 57 3.78 -0.50 -4.02
CA SER A 57 2.85 -1.62 -4.14
C SER A 57 3.40 -2.70 -5.06
N MET A 58 2.58 -3.71 -5.27
CA MET A 58 2.94 -4.93 -5.95
C MET A 58 1.78 -5.35 -6.86
N ASP A 59 2.07 -5.76 -8.09
CA ASP A 59 1.11 -6.41 -8.99
C ASP A 59 1.54 -7.85 -9.29
N ALA A 60 0.57 -8.74 -9.54
CA ALA A 60 0.89 -10.12 -9.88
C ALA A 60 1.39 -10.23 -11.34
N LYS A 61 2.62 -10.74 -11.53
CA LYS A 61 3.21 -11.06 -12.86
C LYS A 61 2.41 -12.12 -13.60
N ASP A 62 1.99 -13.14 -12.85
CA ASP A 62 1.24 -14.30 -13.32
C ASP A 62 0.19 -14.61 -12.26
N SER A 63 -1.05 -14.21 -12.54
CA SER A 63 -2.16 -14.37 -11.61
C SER A 63 -2.47 -15.85 -11.32
N TYR A 64 -2.26 -16.74 -12.28
CA TYR A 64 -2.55 -18.16 -12.09
C TYR A 64 -1.57 -18.78 -11.10
N LYS A 65 -0.27 -18.60 -11.32
CA LYS A 65 0.77 -19.10 -10.40
C LYS A 65 0.67 -18.43 -9.03
N TYR A 66 0.36 -17.14 -8.99
CA TYR A 66 0.20 -16.42 -7.72
C TYR A 66 -0.92 -17.03 -6.89
N LEU A 67 -2.04 -17.39 -7.52
CA LEU A 67 -3.17 -18.05 -6.84
C LEU A 67 -2.82 -19.48 -6.42
N GLU A 68 -2.15 -20.27 -7.26
CA GLU A 68 -1.69 -21.62 -6.89
C GLU A 68 -0.80 -21.60 -5.64
N CYS A 69 0.16 -20.68 -5.58
CA CYS A 69 1.04 -20.52 -4.41
C CYS A 69 0.29 -19.97 -3.19
N SER A 70 -0.62 -19.00 -3.38
CA SER A 70 -1.40 -18.40 -2.29
C SER A 70 -2.37 -19.39 -1.62
N PHE A 71 -2.88 -20.36 -2.39
CA PHE A 71 -3.79 -21.41 -1.90
C PHE A 71 -3.09 -22.75 -1.68
N ALA A 72 -1.76 -22.79 -1.74
CA ALA A 72 -1.02 -24.00 -1.47
C ALA A 72 -1.31 -24.51 -0.04
N PRO A 73 -1.45 -25.83 0.16
CA PRO A 73 -1.77 -26.41 1.47
C PRO A 73 -0.67 -26.16 2.51
N MET A 74 0.55 -25.91 2.05
CA MET A 74 1.67 -25.43 2.86
C MET A 74 2.03 -24.02 2.39
N PRO A 75 2.36 -23.08 3.31
CA PRO A 75 2.74 -21.72 2.94
C PRO A 75 3.92 -21.74 1.97
N ASP A 76 3.65 -21.38 0.72
CA ASP A 76 4.68 -21.17 -0.29
C ASP A 76 4.95 -19.67 -0.39
N PHE A 77 6.13 -19.25 0.07
CA PHE A 77 6.56 -17.84 0.07
C PHE A 77 7.07 -17.37 -1.31
N SER A 78 6.97 -18.22 -2.34
CA SER A 78 7.28 -17.87 -3.73
C SER A 78 6.34 -16.79 -4.31
N THR A 79 5.22 -16.48 -3.64
CA THR A 79 4.31 -15.40 -4.03
C THR A 79 5.04 -14.07 -4.25
N PHE A 80 6.08 -13.76 -3.46
CA PHE A 80 6.90 -12.56 -3.66
C PHE A 80 7.68 -12.55 -4.98
N GLU A 81 8.11 -13.71 -5.47
CA GLU A 81 8.83 -13.83 -6.75
C GLU A 81 7.88 -13.60 -7.94
N LEU A 82 6.59 -13.88 -7.72
CA LEU A 82 5.51 -13.75 -8.69
C LEU A 82 4.90 -12.34 -8.73
N MET A 83 5.47 -11.38 -8.01
CA MET A 83 4.99 -9.98 -8.02
C MET A 83 6.00 -9.02 -8.64
N ASN A 84 5.51 -8.03 -9.37
CA ASN A 84 6.28 -6.85 -9.78
C ASN A 84 6.17 -5.80 -8.68
N LEU A 85 7.30 -5.21 -8.29
CA LEU A 85 7.34 -4.07 -7.39
C LEU A 85 7.20 -2.79 -8.19
N TYR A 86 6.38 -1.86 -7.72
CA TYR A 86 6.31 -0.53 -8.29
C TYR A 86 6.20 0.56 -7.21
N GLU A 87 6.68 1.74 -7.57
CA GLU A 87 6.54 2.95 -6.77
C GLU A 87 5.89 4.05 -7.61
N LEU A 88 4.97 4.79 -7.00
CA LEU A 88 4.33 5.96 -7.59
C LEU A 88 4.48 7.14 -6.64
N LYS A 89 4.83 8.29 -7.22
CA LYS A 89 4.92 9.55 -6.49
C LYS A 89 3.99 10.55 -7.14
N LYS A 90 3.23 11.28 -6.33
CA LYS A 90 2.41 12.39 -6.84
C LYS A 90 3.34 13.48 -7.37
N ILE A 91 3.24 13.77 -8.67
CA ILE A 91 3.93 14.89 -9.31
C ILE A 91 2.96 16.08 -9.22
N ASN A 92 3.42 17.17 -8.61
CA ASN A 92 2.67 18.43 -8.53
C ASN A 92 2.76 19.19 -9.85
#